data_AF-A0A662L4C0-F1
#
_entry.id   AF-A0A662L4C0-F1
#
_cell.length_a   1.000
_cell.length_b   1.000
_cell.length_c   1.000
_cell.angle_alpha   90.00
_cell.angle_beta   90.00
_cell.angle_gamma   90.00
#
_symmetry.space_group_name_H-M   'P 1'
#
loop_
_entity.id
_entity.type
_entity.pdbx_description
1 polymer ?
#
loop_
_entity_poly.entity_id
_entity_poly.type
_entity_poly.pdbx_seq_one_letter_code
_entity_poly.pdbx_strand_id
1 'polypeptide(L)'
;MNTAADRHEERKKLVEMLVKRGDIQDERVIKAMLEVKRHLFVPAHLQHLAYVDSPLEIGYGQTISAPHMVAIMAEKLCLREGHKVLEIGAGSGYHAAVVAHIVGESGHVYSVERVPELANFARENIRKAALDKRVTVVVGDGSKGLPKYAPYDRIYATCAAPEIPKPLIE
;
A
#
# COMPACT_ATOMS: atom_id res chain seq x y z
N MET A 1 -13.80 23.07 -6.24
CA MET A 1 -13.22 21.70 -6.21
C MET A 1 -11.81 21.83 -5.69
N ASN A 2 -11.56 21.43 -4.44
CA ASN A 2 -10.26 21.60 -3.81
C ASN A 2 -9.33 20.49 -4.32
N THR A 3 -8.59 20.77 -5.38
CA THR A 3 -7.46 19.95 -5.80
C THR A 3 -6.47 19.99 -4.63
N ALA A 4 -6.35 18.89 -3.88
CA ALA A 4 -5.27 18.75 -2.91
C ALA A 4 -3.96 19.14 -3.62
N ALA A 5 -3.26 20.16 -3.10
CA ALA A 5 -1.98 20.59 -3.66
C ALA A 5 -1.06 19.36 -3.77
N ASP A 6 -0.15 19.33 -4.75
CA ASP A 6 0.67 18.13 -5.01
C ASP A 6 1.48 17.66 -3.78
N ARG A 7 1.71 18.56 -2.81
CA ARG A 7 2.47 18.31 -1.56
C ARG A 7 3.81 17.61 -1.83
N HIS A 8 4.42 17.97 -2.96
CA HIS A 8 5.65 17.38 -3.47
C HIS A 8 6.79 17.53 -2.46
N GLU A 9 6.97 18.73 -1.90
CA GLU A 9 8.09 19.04 -1.02
C GLU A 9 8.04 18.25 0.29
N GLU A 10 6.85 18.07 0.88
CA GLU A 10 6.68 17.25 2.09
C GLU A 10 6.94 15.77 1.80
N ARG A 11 6.46 15.28 0.65
CA ARG A 11 6.71 13.91 0.18
C ARG A 11 8.20 13.66 -0.04
N LYS A 12 8.88 14.60 -0.70
CA LYS A 12 10.32 14.53 -0.97
C LYS A 12 11.13 14.50 0.32
N LYS A 13 10.87 15.43 1.26
CA LYS A 13 11.54 15.46 2.58
C LYS A 13 11.35 14.18 3.37
N LEU A 14 10.14 13.61 3.36
CA LEU A 14 9.88 12.33 3.99
C LEU A 14 10.77 11.24 3.37
N VAL A 15 10.78 11.09 2.05
CA VAL A 15 11.57 10.06 1.37
C VAL A 15 13.07 10.25 1.61
N GLU A 16 13.59 11.48 1.53
CA GLU A 16 14.99 11.80 1.83
C GLU A 16 15.36 11.43 3.27
N MET A 17 14.47 11.68 4.23
CA MET A 17 14.67 11.27 5.63
C MET A 17 14.74 9.74 5.76
N LEU A 18 13.85 8.99 5.10
CA LEU A 18 13.86 7.52 5.14
C LEU A 18 15.13 6.93 4.54
N VAL A 19 15.62 7.50 3.43
CA VAL A 19 16.90 7.11 2.81
C VAL A 19 18.06 7.40 3.75
N LYS A 20 18.10 8.59 4.36
CA LYS A 20 19.17 8.99 5.29
C LYS A 20 19.23 8.10 6.54
N ARG A 21 18.08 7.60 7.01
CA ARG A 21 17.97 6.69 8.16
C ARG A 21 18.34 5.23 7.82
N GLY A 22 18.43 4.90 6.54
CA GLY A 22 18.64 3.52 6.10
C GLY A 22 17.39 2.65 6.12
N ASP A 23 16.19 3.26 6.23
CA ASP A 23 14.93 2.52 6.19
C ASP A 23 14.64 1.97 4.78
N ILE A 24 15.17 2.64 3.74
CA ILE A 24 15.16 2.22 2.34
C ILE A 24 16.43 2.62 1.60
N GLN A 25 16.85 1.78 0.66
CA GLN A 25 17.96 2.00 -0.27
C GLN A 25 17.60 1.60 -1.71
N ASP A 26 16.55 0.79 -1.92
CA ASP A 26 16.14 0.38 -3.27
C ASP A 26 15.53 1.56 -4.06
N GLU A 27 16.19 1.95 -5.15
CA GLU A 27 15.78 3.05 -6.03
C GLU A 27 14.34 2.91 -6.56
N ARG A 28 13.87 1.68 -6.75
CA ARG A 28 12.50 1.41 -7.24
C ARG A 28 11.47 1.73 -6.16
N VAL A 29 11.77 1.42 -4.90
CA VAL A 29 10.93 1.75 -3.75
C VAL A 29 10.94 3.26 -3.52
N ILE A 30 12.12 3.89 -3.55
CA ILE A 30 12.29 5.34 -3.44
C ILE A 30 11.43 6.06 -4.49
N LYS A 31 11.55 5.66 -5.77
CA LYS A 31 10.76 6.23 -6.86
C LYS A 31 9.26 6.03 -6.64
N ALA A 32 8.82 4.83 -6.26
CA ALA A 32 7.41 4.58 -5.99
C ALA A 32 6.85 5.46 -4.86
N MET A 33 7.60 5.64 -3.77
CA MET A 33 7.18 6.51 -2.66
C MET A 33 7.15 8.01 -3.04
N LEU A 34 7.99 8.44 -3.99
CA LEU A 34 7.96 9.80 -4.55
C LEU A 34 6.78 10.03 -5.52
N GLU A 35 6.28 8.98 -6.17
CA GLU A 35 5.11 9.07 -7.05
C GLU A 35 3.79 9.02 -6.27
N VAL A 36 3.70 8.15 -5.27
CA VAL A 36 2.45 7.92 -4.54
C VAL A 36 2.13 9.07 -3.59
N LYS A 37 1.05 9.79 -3.89
CA LYS A 37 0.50 10.87 -3.07
C LYS A 37 -0.20 10.33 -1.82
N ARG A 38 0.59 9.98 -0.78
CA ARG A 38 0.09 9.41 0.50
C ARG A 38 -1.13 10.14 1.09
N HIS A 39 -1.21 11.47 0.95
CA HIS A 39 -2.34 12.26 1.43
C HIS A 39 -3.70 11.90 0.80
N LEU A 40 -3.72 11.27 -0.38
CA LEU A 40 -4.96 10.75 -0.99
C LEU A 40 -5.51 9.51 -0.26
N PHE A 41 -4.68 8.85 0.56
CA PHE A 41 -5.01 7.62 1.29
C PHE A 41 -5.24 7.88 2.77
N VAL A 42 -5.30 9.14 3.19
CA VAL A 42 -5.48 9.57 4.59
C VAL A 42 -6.83 10.27 4.73
N PRO A 43 -7.61 9.98 5.79
CA PRO A 43 -8.85 10.71 6.08
C PRO A 43 -8.64 12.22 6.11
N ALA A 44 -9.62 12.98 5.59
CA ALA A 44 -9.48 14.42 5.37
C ALA A 44 -8.98 15.20 6.62
N HIS A 45 -9.49 14.86 7.80
CA HIS A 45 -9.13 15.50 9.07
C HIS A 45 -7.66 15.23 9.50
N LEU A 46 -7.03 14.17 9.01
CA LEU A 46 -5.64 13.81 9.30
C LEU A 46 -4.68 14.10 8.15
N GLN A 47 -5.17 14.63 7.02
CA GLN A 47 -4.30 14.84 5.85
C GLN A 47 -3.12 15.74 6.17
N HIS A 48 -3.25 16.74 7.05
CA HIS A 48 -2.13 17.58 7.46
C HIS A 48 -0.92 16.77 8.01
N LEU A 49 -1.16 15.58 8.58
CA LEU A 49 -0.15 14.65 9.09
C LEU A 49 0.34 13.61 8.06
N ALA A 50 -0.15 13.62 6.82
CA ALA A 50 0.07 12.52 5.86
C ALA A 50 1.54 12.19 5.58
N TYR A 51 2.46 13.15 5.74
CA TYR A 51 3.89 12.99 5.52
C TYR A 51 4.72 12.97 6.81
N VAL A 52 4.06 12.86 7.97
CA VAL A 52 4.72 12.50 9.23
C VAL A 52 4.97 11.00 9.23
N ASP A 53 6.17 10.58 9.64
CA ASP A 53 6.54 9.17 9.70
C ASP A 53 5.90 8.45 10.91
N SER A 54 4.58 8.29 10.88
CA SER A 54 3.77 7.67 11.93
C SER A 54 2.54 6.97 11.34
N PRO A 55 1.99 5.96 12.02
CA PRO A 55 0.69 5.42 11.64
C PRO A 55 -0.42 6.46 11.90
N LEU A 56 -1.46 6.44 11.09
CA LEU A 56 -2.63 7.32 11.26
C LEU A 56 -3.91 6.47 11.27
N GLU A 57 -4.86 6.82 12.12
CA GLU A 57 -6.17 6.16 12.18
C GLU A 57 -6.94 6.34 10.87
N ILE A 58 -7.51 5.25 10.35
CA ILE A 58 -8.35 5.26 9.14
C ILE A 58 -9.79 4.82 9.41
N GLY A 59 -10.14 4.65 10.70
CA GLY A 59 -11.43 4.15 11.15
C GLY A 59 -11.45 2.63 11.32
N TYR A 60 -12.53 2.11 11.89
CA TYR A 60 -12.74 0.67 12.12
C TYR A 60 -11.61 -0.01 12.93
N GLY A 61 -10.96 0.76 13.81
CA GLY A 61 -9.83 0.30 14.62
C GLY A 61 -8.56 -0.03 13.82
N GLN A 62 -8.44 0.47 12.60
CA GLN A 62 -7.30 0.24 11.72
C GLN A 62 -6.51 1.52 11.48
N THR A 63 -5.25 1.35 11.10
CA THR A 63 -4.33 2.44 10.76
C THR A 63 -3.76 2.28 9.37
N ILE A 64 -3.50 3.39 8.68
CA ILE A 64 -2.52 3.39 7.59
C ILE A 64 -1.11 3.31 8.20
N SER A 65 -0.34 2.29 7.82
CA SER A 65 1.01 2.06 8.36
C SER A 65 1.93 3.26 8.19
N ALA A 66 2.88 3.44 9.10
CA ALA A 66 3.90 4.48 8.97
C ALA A 66 4.67 4.33 7.64
N PRO A 67 5.07 5.45 7.01
CA PRO A 67 5.88 5.44 5.80
C PRO A 67 7.10 4.52 5.86
N HIS A 68 7.92 4.58 6.92
CA HIS A 68 9.11 3.71 7.02
C HIS A 68 8.77 2.23 6.97
N MET A 69 7.65 1.80 7.58
CA MET A 69 7.25 0.39 7.60
C MET A 69 6.87 -0.09 6.19
N VAL A 70 6.11 0.73 5.44
CA VAL A 70 5.78 0.45 4.04
C VAL A 70 7.06 0.35 3.20
N ALA A 71 8.00 1.25 3.44
CA ALA A 71 9.28 1.33 2.75
C ALA A 71 10.12 0.05 2.98
N ILE A 72 10.30 -0.34 4.25
CA ILE A 72 11.02 -1.56 4.65
C ILE A 72 10.36 -2.81 4.05
N MET A 73 9.03 -2.93 4.13
CA MET A 73 8.31 -4.09 3.60
C MET A 73 8.45 -4.18 2.07
N ALA A 74 8.28 -3.07 1.35
CA ALA A 74 8.42 -3.04 -0.10
C ALA A 74 9.83 -3.45 -0.56
N GLU A 75 10.86 -3.03 0.18
CA GLU A 75 12.24 -3.42 -0.10
C GLU A 75 12.47 -4.93 0.13
N LYS A 76 11.97 -5.47 1.25
CA LYS A 76 12.09 -6.90 1.57
C LYS A 76 11.32 -7.81 0.62
N LEU A 77 10.28 -7.30 -0.03
CA LEU A 77 9.53 -8.06 -1.03
C LEU A 77 10.32 -8.31 -2.31
N CYS A 78 11.44 -7.61 -2.57
CA CYS A 78 12.26 -7.79 -3.77
C CYS A 78 11.39 -7.77 -5.05
N LEU A 79 10.48 -6.80 -5.13
CA LEU A 79 9.51 -6.65 -6.21
C LEU A 79 10.22 -6.37 -7.55
N ARG A 80 9.57 -6.75 -8.64
CA ARG A 80 10.03 -6.50 -10.02
C ARG A 80 8.84 -6.16 -10.88
N GLU A 81 9.12 -5.49 -12.00
CA GLU A 81 8.14 -5.23 -13.03
C GLU A 81 7.50 -6.55 -13.50
N GLY A 82 6.19 -6.53 -13.73
CA GLY A 82 5.41 -7.69 -14.15
C GLY A 82 4.94 -8.61 -13.01
N HIS A 83 5.40 -8.42 -11.77
CA HIS A 83 4.96 -9.27 -10.67
C HIS A 83 3.45 -9.14 -10.40
N LYS A 84 2.81 -10.29 -10.17
CA LYS A 84 1.49 -10.40 -9.59
C LYS A 84 1.61 -10.56 -8.08
N VAL A 85 1.02 -9.63 -7.33
CA VAL A 85 1.21 -9.53 -5.88
C VAL A 85 -0.12 -9.67 -5.15
N LEU A 86 -0.14 -10.42 -4.05
CA LEU A 86 -1.25 -10.45 -3.11
C LEU A 86 -0.90 -9.67 -1.84
N GLU A 87 -1.73 -8.69 -1.50
CA GLU A 87 -1.76 -8.00 -0.22
C GLU A 87 -2.90 -8.54 0.64
N ILE A 88 -2.61 -8.85 1.91
CA ILE A 88 -3.61 -9.12 2.94
C ILE A 88 -3.72 -7.91 3.86
N GLY A 89 -4.90 -7.27 3.84
CA GLY A 89 -5.20 -6.04 4.58
C GLY A 89 -5.05 -4.79 3.71
N ALA A 90 -6.06 -4.48 2.90
CA ALA A 90 -6.02 -3.29 2.04
C ALA A 90 -5.96 -1.99 2.86
N GLY A 91 -6.68 -1.93 3.99
CA GLY A 91 -6.76 -0.73 4.83
C GLY A 91 -7.15 0.51 4.01
N SER A 92 -6.22 1.45 3.83
CA SER A 92 -6.45 2.65 3.02
C SER A 92 -6.13 2.49 1.53
N GLY A 93 -5.42 1.43 1.13
CA GLY A 93 -4.90 1.18 -0.21
C GLY A 93 -3.50 1.76 -0.47
N TYR A 94 -2.86 2.42 0.50
CA TYR A 94 -1.58 3.10 0.28
C TYR A 94 -0.43 2.13 -0.06
N HIS A 95 -0.31 1.02 0.66
CA HIS A 95 0.78 0.06 0.43
C HIS A 95 0.59 -0.65 -0.92
N ALA A 96 -0.63 -1.10 -1.25
CA ALA A 96 -0.96 -1.54 -2.61
C ALA A 96 -0.59 -0.53 -3.70
N ALA A 97 -0.82 0.76 -3.48
CA ALA A 97 -0.44 1.80 -4.45
C ALA A 97 1.08 1.89 -4.64
N VAL A 98 1.87 1.84 -3.56
CA VAL A 98 3.33 1.79 -3.63
C VAL A 98 3.80 0.57 -4.40
N VAL A 99 3.27 -0.62 -4.09
CA VAL A 99 3.60 -1.86 -4.81
C VAL A 99 3.21 -1.78 -6.28
N ALA A 100 2.04 -1.23 -6.61
CA ALA A 100 1.57 -1.08 -7.99
C ALA A 100 2.50 -0.20 -8.85
N HIS A 101 3.12 0.82 -8.25
CA HIS A 101 4.15 1.62 -8.92
C HIS A 101 5.43 0.83 -9.19
N ILE A 102 5.82 -0.08 -8.30
CA ILE A 102 7.04 -0.89 -8.44
C ILE A 102 6.86 -1.99 -9.49
N VAL A 103 5.70 -2.67 -9.49
CA VAL A 103 5.44 -3.78 -10.43
C VAL A 103 5.04 -3.32 -11.84
N GLY A 104 4.85 -2.02 -12.04
CA GLY A 104 4.64 -1.42 -13.35
C GLY A 104 3.29 -1.74 -13.99
N GLU A 105 3.16 -1.44 -15.28
CA GLU A 105 1.92 -1.63 -16.05
C GLU A 105 1.63 -3.09 -16.40
N SER A 106 2.67 -3.92 -16.46
CA SER A 106 2.58 -5.36 -16.72
C SER A 106 2.31 -6.19 -15.47
N GLY A 107 2.44 -5.59 -14.28
CA GLY A 107 2.16 -6.22 -13.00
C GLY A 107 0.76 -5.88 -12.46
N HIS A 108 0.36 -6.57 -11.39
CA HIS A 108 -0.95 -6.35 -10.77
C HIS A 108 -0.94 -6.64 -9.28
N VAL A 109 -1.63 -5.82 -8.50
CA VAL A 109 -1.82 -6.04 -7.06
C VAL A 109 -3.26 -6.44 -6.78
N TYR A 110 -3.44 -7.60 -6.18
CA TYR A 110 -4.70 -8.02 -5.58
C TYR A 110 -4.61 -7.75 -4.08
N SER A 111 -5.59 -7.05 -3.53
CA SER A 111 -5.59 -6.69 -2.11
C SER A 111 -6.89 -7.13 -1.46
N VAL A 112 -6.81 -7.93 -0.39
CA VAL A 112 -7.96 -8.46 0.33
C VAL A 112 -8.19 -7.64 1.60
N GLU A 113 -9.43 -7.25 1.85
CA GLU A 113 -9.84 -6.53 3.04
C GLU A 113 -11.10 -7.16 3.64
N ARG A 114 -11.10 -7.38 4.96
CA ARG A 114 -12.21 -8.04 5.66
C ARG A 114 -13.35 -7.07 5.95
N VAL A 115 -13.04 -5.79 6.20
CA VAL A 115 -14.01 -4.75 6.54
C VAL A 115 -14.53 -4.09 5.25
N PRO A 116 -15.81 -4.27 4.86
CA PRO A 116 -16.34 -3.75 3.60
C PRO A 116 -16.16 -2.23 3.41
N GLU A 117 -16.26 -1.47 4.49
CA GLU A 117 -16.12 -0.01 4.49
C GLU A 117 -14.68 0.43 4.19
N LEU A 118 -13.68 -0.27 4.75
CA LEU A 118 -12.28 -0.04 4.41
C LEU A 118 -11.96 -0.48 2.99
N ALA A 119 -12.53 -1.58 2.52
CA ALA A 119 -12.36 -2.00 1.14
C ALA A 119 -12.89 -0.94 0.15
N ASN A 120 -14.03 -0.32 0.47
CA ASN A 120 -14.58 0.78 -0.32
C ASN A 120 -13.71 2.03 -0.24
N PHE A 121 -13.22 2.39 0.96
CA PHE A 121 -12.29 3.49 1.14
C PHE A 121 -11.00 3.30 0.32
N ALA A 122 -10.41 2.11 0.34
CA ALA A 122 -9.25 1.77 -0.48
C ALA A 122 -9.54 1.89 -1.98
N ARG A 123 -10.66 1.35 -2.46
CA ARG A 123 -11.07 1.47 -3.88
C ARG A 123 -11.19 2.92 -4.32
N GLU A 124 -11.79 3.78 -3.51
CA GLU A 124 -11.91 5.20 -3.83
C GLU A 124 -10.55 5.89 -3.91
N ASN A 125 -9.64 5.62 -2.96
CA ASN A 125 -8.32 6.21 -2.95
C ASN A 125 -7.48 5.73 -4.15
N ILE A 126 -7.58 4.46 -4.50
CA ILE A 126 -6.93 3.87 -5.69
C ILE A 126 -7.45 4.51 -6.99
N ARG A 127 -8.76 4.75 -7.10
CA ARG A 127 -9.34 5.49 -8.24
C ARG A 127 -8.84 6.94 -8.29
N LYS A 128 -8.80 7.63 -7.16
CA LYS A 128 -8.25 9.01 -7.06
C LYS A 128 -6.77 9.06 -7.47
N ALA A 129 -6.03 7.97 -7.23
CA ALA A 129 -4.64 7.81 -7.65
C ALA A 129 -4.47 7.29 -9.10
N ALA A 130 -5.57 7.03 -9.84
CA ALA A 130 -5.56 6.44 -11.18
C ALA A 130 -4.84 5.07 -11.26
N LEU A 131 -5.03 4.24 -10.24
CA LEU A 131 -4.41 2.92 -10.09
C LEU A 131 -5.41 1.76 -10.20
N ASP A 132 -6.67 2.03 -10.56
CA ASP A 132 -7.75 1.04 -10.64
C ASP A 132 -7.51 -0.08 -11.67
N LYS A 133 -6.68 0.19 -12.69
CA LYS A 133 -6.24 -0.84 -13.65
C LYS A 133 -5.13 -1.75 -13.12
N ARG A 134 -4.41 -1.33 -12.08
CA ARG A 134 -3.24 -2.03 -11.51
C ARG A 134 -3.49 -2.61 -10.12
N VAL A 135 -4.58 -2.20 -9.47
CA VAL A 135 -4.94 -2.66 -8.13
C VAL A 135 -6.40 -3.10 -8.09
N THR A 136 -6.63 -4.33 -7.67
CA THR A 136 -7.96 -4.87 -7.42
C THR A 136 -8.15 -5.13 -5.93
N VAL A 137 -9.07 -4.38 -5.31
CA VAL A 137 -9.44 -4.57 -3.90
C VAL A 137 -10.67 -5.47 -3.80
N VAL A 138 -10.56 -6.56 -3.04
CA VAL A 138 -11.60 -7.57 -2.84
C VAL A 138 -12.02 -7.62 -1.38
N VAL A 139 -13.34 -7.66 -1.12
CA VAL A 139 -13.83 -7.93 0.24
C VAL A 139 -13.74 -9.42 0.50
N GLY A 140 -13.07 -9.83 1.56
CA GLY A 140 -12.89 -11.25 1.88
C GLY A 140 -12.04 -11.52 3.10
N ASP A 141 -11.94 -12.80 3.43
CA ASP A 141 -11.07 -13.30 4.50
C ASP A 141 -9.67 -13.57 3.92
N GLY A 142 -8.72 -12.69 4.23
CA GLY A 142 -7.37 -12.77 3.72
C GLY A 142 -6.57 -13.99 4.19
N SER A 143 -6.98 -14.67 5.27
CA SER A 143 -6.35 -15.93 5.69
C SER A 143 -6.54 -17.07 4.69
N LYS A 144 -7.54 -16.95 3.81
CA LYS A 144 -7.83 -17.88 2.71
C LYS A 144 -7.13 -17.50 1.41
N GLY A 145 -6.33 -16.43 1.42
CA GLY A 145 -5.75 -15.83 0.23
C GLY A 145 -6.82 -15.39 -0.75
N LEU A 146 -6.49 -15.48 -2.04
CA LEU A 146 -7.45 -15.21 -3.12
C LEU A 146 -7.20 -16.20 -4.28
N PRO A 147 -7.69 -17.45 -4.17
CA PRO A 147 -7.33 -18.55 -5.08
C PRO A 147 -7.66 -18.29 -6.54
N LYS A 148 -8.72 -17.51 -6.82
CA LYS A 148 -9.16 -17.16 -8.17
C LYS A 148 -8.06 -16.51 -9.04
N TYR A 149 -7.10 -15.82 -8.44
CA TYR A 149 -6.05 -15.11 -9.16
C TYR A 149 -4.63 -15.65 -8.89
N ALA A 150 -4.52 -16.71 -8.09
CA ALA A 150 -3.28 -17.44 -7.87
C ALA A 150 -2.76 -18.07 -9.19
N PRO A 151 -1.46 -18.38 -9.29
CA PRO A 151 -0.40 -18.12 -8.31
C PRO A 151 0.07 -16.65 -8.30
N TYR A 152 0.75 -16.26 -7.22
CA TYR A 152 1.34 -14.93 -7.03
C TYR A 152 2.87 -15.03 -6.96
N ASP A 153 3.56 -14.01 -7.47
CA ASP A 153 5.01 -13.90 -7.35
C ASP A 153 5.42 -13.50 -5.93
N ARG A 154 4.61 -12.65 -5.28
CA ARG A 154 4.83 -12.17 -3.92
C ARG A 154 3.52 -12.08 -3.16
N ILE A 155 3.59 -12.34 -1.85
CA ILE A 155 2.48 -12.20 -0.92
C ILE A 155 2.99 -11.45 0.31
N TYR A 156 2.23 -10.49 0.81
CA TYR A 156 2.52 -9.81 2.08
C TYR A 156 1.24 -9.53 2.86
N ALA A 157 1.37 -9.44 4.18
CA ALA A 157 0.28 -9.11 5.08
C ALA A 157 0.62 -7.84 5.87
N THR A 158 -0.34 -6.92 5.94
CA THR A 158 -0.26 -5.67 6.72
C THR A 158 -0.99 -5.78 8.06
N CYS A 159 -1.40 -6.99 8.43
CA CYS A 159 -2.00 -7.36 9.70
C CYS A 159 -1.18 -8.45 10.39
N ALA A 160 -1.23 -8.49 11.72
CA ALA A 160 -0.66 -9.59 12.48
C ALA A 160 -1.53 -10.85 12.37
N ALA A 161 -0.89 -12.00 12.20
CA ALA A 161 -1.52 -13.32 12.27
C ALA A 161 -0.74 -14.19 13.28
N PRO A 162 -1.39 -15.15 13.97
CA PRO A 162 -0.72 -16.01 14.94
C PRO A 162 0.31 -16.94 14.29
N GLU A 163 0.11 -17.30 13.03
CA GLU A 163 0.97 -18.13 12.21
C GLU A 163 0.83 -17.74 10.74
N ILE A 164 1.72 -18.22 9.87
CA ILE A 164 1.60 -18.03 8.42
C ILE A 164 0.46 -18.95 7.91
N PRO A 165 -0.65 -18.41 7.36
CA PRO A 165 -1.74 -19.24 6.87
C PRO A 165 -1.29 -20.12 5.70
N LYS A 166 -1.57 -21.42 5.77
CA LYS A 166 -1.25 -22.39 4.71
C LYS A 166 -1.70 -21.96 3.29
N PRO A 167 -2.91 -21.38 3.10
CA PRO A 167 -3.33 -20.91 1.77
C PRO A 167 -2.48 -19.80 1.15
N LEU A 168 -1.52 -19.22 1.89
CA LEU A 168 -0.60 -18.19 1.38
C LEU A 168 0.77 -18.75 0.98
N ILE A 169 1.04 -20.03 1.21
CA ILE A 169 2.33 -20.67 0.90
C ILE A 169 2.21 -21.93 0.04
N GLU A 170 0.98 -22.45 -0.12
CA GLU A 170 0.62 -23.58 -0.98
C GLU A 170 0.06 -23.07 -2.32
#